data_AF-A0A925LXI3-F1
#
_entry.id   AF-A0A925LXI3-F1
#
_cell.length_a   1.000
_cell.length_b   1.000
_cell.length_c   1.000
_cell.angle_alpha   90.00
_cell.angle_beta   90.00
_cell.angle_gamma   90.00
#
_symmetry.space_group_name_H-M   'P 1'
#
loop_
_entity.id
_entity.type
_entity.pdbx_description
1 polymer ?
#
loop_
_entity_poly.entity_id
_entity_poly.type
_entity_poly.pdbx_seq_one_letter_code
_entity_poly.pdbx_strand_id
1 'polypeptide(L)'
;MTAASTHAESETALGEIRARMRLKWLILRTAIEERLTYRADFAFSTLVRFLPIVTQIFLWSSIFQNAPGRSIQGYNFGEMVSYYLLVMLTRAFSSMPGLSTGIAGSIADGSVRKYLIQPVDMLDHLFWHRVAHKLVYYAIATGPFALVFWLCREHLPDFPGWPVMLAFIGSLLMSFLIGFLIEALIGLIAFWFLEVSSLIFIYMMLSYFLS
;
A
#
# COMPACT_ATOMS: atom_id res chain seq x y z
N MET A 1 -26.21 -26.92 35.40
CA MET A 1 -25.60 -25.59 35.63
C MET A 1 -24.50 -25.24 34.61
N THR A 2 -23.83 -26.20 33.99
CA THR A 2 -22.72 -25.99 33.04
C THR A 2 -23.12 -25.53 31.63
N ALA A 3 -24.33 -25.83 31.14
CA ALA A 3 -24.77 -25.41 29.80
C ALA A 3 -25.22 -23.93 29.73
N ALA A 4 -25.77 -23.40 30.83
CA ALA A 4 -26.23 -22.01 30.89
C ALA A 4 -25.05 -21.01 30.92
N SER A 5 -23.91 -21.41 31.51
CA SER A 5 -22.70 -20.58 31.52
C SER A 5 -22.03 -20.50 30.14
N THR A 6 -22.04 -21.61 29.37
CA THR A 6 -21.45 -21.63 28.01
C THR A 6 -22.25 -20.78 27.01
N HIS A 7 -23.58 -20.77 27.12
CA HIS A 7 -24.42 -19.90 26.29
C HIS A 7 -24.21 -18.41 26.59
N ALA A 8 -24.13 -18.03 27.87
CA ALA A 8 -23.87 -16.65 28.28
C ALA A 8 -22.48 -16.15 27.83
N GLU A 9 -21.44 -16.99 27.92
CA GLU A 9 -20.09 -16.66 27.42
C GLU A 9 -20.02 -16.53 25.89
N SER A 10 -20.84 -17.30 25.16
CA SER A 10 -20.91 -17.20 23.69
C SER A 10 -21.58 -15.90 23.22
N GLU A 11 -22.62 -15.43 23.92
CA GLU A 11 -23.30 -14.18 23.60
C GLU A 11 -22.43 -12.95 23.89
N THR A 12 -21.65 -12.96 24.97
CA THR A 12 -20.70 -11.88 25.29
C THR A 12 -19.55 -11.83 24.27
N ALA A 13 -18.97 -12.97 23.89
CA ALA A 13 -17.92 -13.05 22.88
C ALA A 13 -18.38 -12.52 21.50
N LEU A 14 -19.60 -12.90 21.07
CA LEU A 14 -20.19 -12.38 19.84
C LEU A 14 -20.46 -10.88 19.91
N GLY A 15 -20.89 -10.38 21.08
CA GLY A 15 -21.07 -8.96 21.34
C GLY A 15 -19.77 -8.16 21.19
N GLU A 16 -18.68 -8.66 21.77
CA GLU A 16 -17.35 -8.06 21.67
C GLU A 16 -16.82 -8.04 20.24
N ILE A 17 -16.92 -9.16 19.53
CA ILE A 17 -16.50 -9.26 18.13
C ILE A 17 -17.28 -8.24 17.28
N ARG A 18 -18.60 -8.16 17.48
CA ARG A 18 -19.44 -7.20 16.76
C ARG A 18 -19.04 -5.75 17.08
N ALA A 19 -18.71 -5.44 18.33
CA ALA A 19 -18.25 -4.11 18.72
C ALA A 19 -16.90 -3.76 18.06
N ARG A 20 -15.93 -4.69 18.07
CA ARG A 20 -14.63 -4.52 17.39
C ARG A 20 -14.79 -4.32 15.89
N MET A 21 -15.65 -5.10 15.24
CA MET A 21 -15.94 -4.97 13.81
C MET A 21 -16.59 -3.64 13.47
N ARG A 22 -17.53 -3.16 14.31
CA ARG A 22 -18.15 -1.84 14.16
C ARG A 22 -17.12 -0.71 14.29
N LEU A 23 -16.20 -0.82 15.26
CA LEU A 23 -15.12 0.15 15.43
C LEU A 23 -14.21 0.19 14.20
N LYS A 24 -13.75 -0.97 13.72
CA LYS A 24 -12.90 -1.07 12.52
C LYS A 24 -13.59 -0.50 11.28
N TRP A 25 -14.88 -0.81 11.11
CA TRP A 25 -15.69 -0.24 10.03
C TRP A 25 -15.84 1.27 10.15
N LEU A 26 -16.06 1.79 11.36
CA LEU A 26 -16.15 3.23 11.60
C LEU A 26 -14.84 3.93 11.25
N ILE A 27 -13.69 3.40 11.70
CA ILE A 27 -12.36 3.94 11.37
C ILE A 27 -12.16 3.95 9.86
N LEU A 28 -12.42 2.82 9.18
CA LEU A 28 -12.30 2.70 7.73
C LEU A 28 -13.16 3.73 7.00
N ARG A 29 -14.43 3.86 7.40
CA ARG A 29 -15.36 4.81 6.79
C ARG A 29 -14.90 6.26 6.97
N THR A 30 -14.56 6.66 8.19
CA THR A 30 -14.07 8.01 8.48
C THR A 30 -12.78 8.31 7.69
N ALA A 31 -11.84 7.36 7.63
CA ALA A 31 -10.60 7.51 6.87
C ALA A 31 -10.83 7.66 5.35
N ILE A 32 -11.87 7.03 4.80
CA ILE A 32 -12.27 7.23 3.40
C ILE A 32 -12.88 8.64 3.22
N GLU A 33 -13.78 9.05 4.11
CA GLU A 33 -14.42 10.37 4.07
C GLU A 33 -13.39 11.52 4.17
N GLU A 34 -12.40 11.41 5.06
CA GLU A 34 -11.27 12.35 5.17
C GLU A 34 -10.51 12.50 3.85
N ARG A 35 -10.23 11.39 3.16
CA ARG A 35 -9.49 11.40 1.89
C ARG A 35 -10.28 11.98 0.74
N LEU A 36 -11.58 11.70 0.69
CA LEU A 36 -12.47 12.23 -0.34
C LEU A 36 -12.81 13.70 -0.11
N THR A 37 -12.67 14.21 1.12
CA THR A 37 -12.77 15.65 1.43
C THR A 37 -11.71 16.45 0.65
N TYR A 38 -10.48 15.96 0.61
CA TYR A 38 -9.37 16.54 -0.17
C TYR A 38 -9.17 15.85 -1.54
N ARG A 39 -10.26 15.46 -2.20
CA ARG A 39 -10.25 14.70 -3.46
C ARG A 39 -9.40 15.31 -4.58
N ALA A 40 -9.31 16.64 -4.68
CA ALA A 40 -8.54 17.30 -5.74
C ALA A 40 -7.03 17.11 -5.55
N ASP A 41 -6.54 17.31 -4.32
CA ASP A 41 -5.14 17.04 -3.95
C ASP A 41 -4.81 15.57 -4.18
N PHE A 42 -5.70 14.68 -3.73
CA PHE A 42 -5.50 13.26 -3.89
C PHE A 42 -5.50 12.82 -5.37
N ALA A 43 -6.43 13.32 -6.19
CA ALA A 43 -6.49 13.03 -7.61
C ALA A 43 -5.26 13.57 -8.35
N PHE A 44 -4.84 14.80 -8.04
CA PHE A 44 -3.65 15.40 -8.61
C PHE A 44 -2.37 14.62 -8.22
N SER A 45 -2.20 14.32 -6.93
CA SER A 45 -1.08 13.49 -6.45
C SER A 45 -1.06 12.12 -7.10
N THR A 46 -2.24 11.51 -7.28
CA THR A 46 -2.38 10.24 -7.99
C THR A 46 -1.93 10.38 -9.44
N LEU A 47 -2.41 11.38 -10.18
CA LEU A 47 -2.03 11.61 -11.58
C LEU A 47 -0.52 11.86 -11.75
N VAL A 48 0.08 12.69 -10.90
CA VAL A 48 1.52 12.99 -10.95
C VAL A 48 2.36 11.73 -10.72
N ARG A 49 1.88 10.78 -9.90
CA ARG A 49 2.54 9.48 -9.70
C ARG A 49 2.55 8.60 -10.96
N PHE A 50 1.77 8.91 -12.00
CA PHE A 50 1.83 8.21 -13.30
C PHE A 50 2.87 8.78 -14.26
N LEU A 51 3.38 10.00 -14.03
CA LEU A 51 4.40 10.60 -14.91
C LEU A 51 5.66 9.72 -15.06
N PRO A 52 6.19 9.08 -13.99
CA PRO A 52 7.33 8.18 -14.11
C PRO A 52 7.11 7.02 -15.07
N ILE A 53 5.86 6.58 -15.29
CA ILE A 53 5.55 5.50 -16.24
C ILE A 53 5.85 5.93 -17.66
N VAL A 54 5.35 7.10 -18.03
CA VAL A 54 5.52 7.65 -19.37
C VAL A 54 7.00 7.84 -19.66
N THR A 55 7.75 8.39 -18.70
CA THR A 55 9.19 8.55 -18.83
C THR A 55 9.91 7.22 -18.96
N GLN A 56 9.49 6.20 -18.21
CA GLN A 56 10.14 4.90 -18.27
C GLN A 56 9.86 4.16 -19.59
N ILE A 57 8.64 4.26 -20.12
CA ILE A 57 8.29 3.70 -21.43
C ILE A 57 9.13 4.36 -22.52
N PHE A 58 9.28 5.70 -22.51
CA PHE A 58 10.12 6.39 -23.48
C PHE A 58 11.60 6.05 -23.32
N LEU A 59 12.10 5.98 -22.09
CA LEU A 59 13.48 5.58 -21.81
C LEU A 59 13.78 4.20 -22.41
N TRP A 60 12.96 3.19 -22.10
CA TRP A 60 13.17 1.85 -22.66
C TRP A 60 12.97 1.82 -24.17
N SER A 61 12.04 2.59 -24.72
CA SER A 61 11.88 2.71 -26.17
C SER A 61 13.18 3.18 -26.83
N SER A 62 13.81 4.22 -26.29
CA SER A 62 15.10 4.71 -26.78
C SER A 62 16.22 3.69 -26.62
N ILE A 63 16.26 2.95 -25.52
CA ILE A 63 17.27 1.91 -25.29
C ILE A 63 17.12 0.77 -26.31
N PHE A 64 15.91 0.24 -26.50
CA PHE A 64 15.65 -0.88 -27.41
C PHE A 64 15.76 -0.52 -28.89
N GLN A 65 15.50 0.73 -29.28
CA GLN A 65 15.71 1.21 -30.66
C GLN A 65 17.18 1.18 -31.06
N ASN A 66 18.11 1.37 -30.10
CA ASN A 66 19.54 1.34 -30.33
C ASN A 66 20.17 -0.04 -30.07
N ALA A 67 19.38 -1.02 -29.63
CA ALA A 67 19.87 -2.37 -29.35
C ALA A 67 19.94 -3.22 -30.62
N PRO A 68 21.07 -3.93 -30.87
CA PRO A 68 21.18 -4.85 -32.00
C PRO A 68 20.12 -5.96 -31.88
N GLY A 69 19.32 -6.15 -32.93
CA GLY A 69 18.23 -7.12 -32.94
C GLY A 69 16.98 -6.74 -32.12
N ARG A 70 16.91 -5.51 -31.58
CA ARG A 70 15.80 -5.03 -30.70
C ARG A 70 15.54 -5.94 -29.48
N SER A 71 16.57 -6.64 -29.03
CA SER A 71 16.52 -7.51 -27.86
C SER A 71 17.73 -7.27 -26.97
N ILE A 72 17.55 -7.34 -25.66
CA ILE A 72 18.62 -7.19 -24.66
C ILE A 72 18.55 -8.38 -23.72
N GLN A 73 19.57 -9.23 -23.73
CA GLN A 73 19.65 -10.43 -22.88
C GLN A 73 18.40 -11.33 -22.97
N GLY A 74 17.83 -11.47 -24.18
CA GLY A 74 16.64 -12.28 -24.43
C GLY A 74 15.31 -11.57 -24.18
N TYR A 75 15.32 -10.38 -23.57
CA TYR A 75 14.11 -9.58 -23.40
C TYR A 75 13.87 -8.67 -24.60
N ASN A 76 12.62 -8.52 -25.00
CA ASN A 76 12.17 -7.51 -25.95
C ASN A 76 11.53 -6.30 -25.25
N PHE A 77 11.26 -5.25 -26.02
CA PHE A 77 10.65 -4.03 -25.51
C PHE A 77 9.30 -4.28 -24.81
N GLY A 78 8.45 -5.14 -25.38
CA GLY A 78 7.13 -5.43 -24.84
C GLY A 78 7.17 -6.13 -23.49
N GLU A 79 8.06 -7.10 -23.34
CA GLU A 79 8.28 -7.79 -22.06
C GLU A 79 8.74 -6.81 -20.97
N MET A 80 9.63 -5.88 -21.32
CA MET A 80 10.11 -4.84 -20.38
C MET A 80 9.02 -3.85 -19.99
N VAL A 81 8.17 -3.43 -20.93
CA VAL A 81 7.01 -2.57 -20.65
C VAL A 81 6.04 -3.29 -19.72
N SER A 82 5.67 -4.53 -20.04
CA SER A 82 4.74 -5.34 -19.25
C SER A 82 5.26 -5.60 -17.84
N TYR A 83 6.54 -5.96 -17.70
CA TYR A 83 7.20 -6.09 -16.41
C TYR A 83 7.10 -4.79 -15.61
N TYR A 84 7.47 -3.65 -16.21
CA TYR A 84 7.47 -2.37 -15.50
C TYR A 84 6.07 -1.93 -15.06
N LEU A 85 5.05 -2.12 -15.92
CA LEU A 85 3.66 -1.82 -15.56
C LEU A 85 3.19 -2.65 -14.35
N LEU A 86 3.53 -3.94 -14.32
CA LEU A 86 3.20 -4.82 -13.20
C LEU A 86 3.96 -4.43 -11.93
N VAL A 87 5.27 -4.18 -12.02
CA VAL A 87 6.10 -3.72 -10.88
C VAL A 87 5.55 -2.42 -10.30
N MET A 88 5.16 -1.46 -11.14
CA MET A 88 4.64 -0.21 -10.61
C MET A 88 3.28 -0.40 -9.91
N LEU A 89 2.39 -1.22 -10.49
CA LEU A 89 1.10 -1.54 -9.89
C LEU A 89 1.27 -2.22 -8.51
N THR A 90 2.18 -3.19 -8.42
CA THR A 90 2.47 -3.94 -7.18
C THR A 90 3.20 -3.07 -6.15
N ARG A 91 4.15 -2.24 -6.57
CA ARG A 91 4.86 -1.27 -5.72
C ARG A 91 3.91 -0.22 -5.14
N ALA A 92 2.97 0.26 -5.95
CA ALA A 92 1.92 1.16 -5.47
C ALA A 92 1.05 0.49 -4.40
N PHE A 93 0.92 -0.85 -4.41
CA PHE A 93 0.17 -1.61 -3.41
C PHE A 93 0.97 -1.79 -2.12
N SER A 94 2.23 -2.19 -2.20
CA SER A 94 3.07 -2.52 -1.03
C SER A 94 3.59 -1.28 -0.27
N SER A 95 3.80 -0.15 -0.95
CA SER A 95 4.41 1.04 -0.34
C SER A 95 3.55 1.71 0.75
N MET A 96 4.17 2.19 1.84
CA MET A 96 3.48 2.89 2.94
C MET A 96 4.03 4.30 3.21
N PRO A 97 3.98 5.22 2.23
CA PRO A 97 4.65 6.52 2.37
C PRO A 97 4.20 7.29 3.61
N GLY A 98 5.18 7.77 4.36
CA GLY A 98 4.98 8.59 5.56
C GLY A 98 4.39 7.87 6.76
N LEU A 99 4.34 6.53 6.78
CA LEU A 99 3.86 5.78 7.95
C LEU A 99 4.86 5.87 9.10
N SER A 100 6.13 5.52 8.83
CA SER A 100 7.21 5.65 9.80
C SER A 100 7.37 7.07 10.32
N THR A 101 7.42 8.07 9.42
CA THR A 101 7.54 9.49 9.81
C THR A 101 6.33 9.98 10.61
N GLY A 102 5.12 9.54 10.26
CA GLY A 102 3.89 9.90 10.99
C GLY A 102 3.87 9.32 12.41
N ILE A 103 4.25 8.06 12.57
CA ILE A 103 4.38 7.42 13.90
C ILE A 103 5.45 8.14 14.72
N ALA A 104 6.64 8.35 14.14
CA ALA A 104 7.74 9.02 14.82
C ALA A 104 7.38 10.44 15.26
N GLY A 105 6.72 11.21 14.37
CA GLY A 105 6.22 12.54 14.69
C GLY A 105 5.22 12.53 15.83
N SER A 106 4.28 11.56 15.83
CA SER A 106 3.27 11.43 16.89
C SER A 106 3.87 11.09 18.28
N ILE A 107 5.02 10.42 18.29
CA ILE A 107 5.77 10.14 19.52
C ILE A 107 6.47 11.40 19.98
N ALA A 108 7.17 12.09 19.06
CA ALA A 108 7.92 13.31 19.35
C ALA A 108 7.04 14.46 19.85
N ASP A 109 5.83 14.65 19.29
CA ASP A 109 4.89 15.70 19.69
C ASP A 109 3.92 15.28 20.82
N GLY A 110 3.98 14.02 21.25
CA GLY A 110 3.16 13.47 22.32
C GLY A 110 1.70 13.17 21.94
N SER A 111 1.28 13.38 20.70
CA SER A 111 -0.07 13.06 20.22
C SER A 111 -0.38 11.56 20.25
N VAL A 112 0.65 10.70 20.31
CA VAL A 112 0.53 9.26 20.53
C VAL A 112 -0.24 8.94 21.82
N ARG A 113 -0.25 9.84 22.82
CA ARG A 113 -0.97 9.68 24.09
C ARG A 113 -2.43 9.32 23.90
N LYS A 114 -3.09 9.81 22.84
CA LYS A 114 -4.50 9.49 22.57
C LYS A 114 -4.75 7.98 22.43
N TYR A 115 -3.80 7.25 21.84
CA TYR A 115 -3.90 5.79 21.68
C TYR A 115 -3.54 5.02 22.96
N LEU A 116 -2.83 5.66 23.90
CA LEU A 116 -2.48 5.05 25.18
C LEU A 116 -3.61 5.16 26.22
N ILE A 117 -4.47 6.17 26.09
CA ILE A 117 -5.58 6.44 27.02
C ILE A 117 -6.93 5.94 26.51
N GLN A 118 -7.12 5.86 25.18
CA GLN A 118 -8.35 5.36 24.57
C GLN A 118 -8.24 3.85 24.32
N PRO A 119 -9.37 3.11 24.32
CA PRO A 119 -9.39 1.69 23.99
C PRO A 119 -9.30 1.47 22.46
N VAL A 120 -8.33 2.12 21.82
CA VAL A 120 -8.08 2.05 20.38
C VAL A 120 -6.59 1.84 20.17
N ASP A 121 -6.24 0.64 19.67
CA ASP A 121 -4.86 0.32 19.34
C ASP A 121 -4.38 1.18 18.16
N MET A 122 -3.19 1.77 18.31
CA MET A 122 -2.61 2.65 17.30
C MET A 122 -2.35 1.90 15.99
N LEU A 123 -1.81 0.68 16.05
CA LEU A 123 -1.43 -0.05 14.84
C LEU A 123 -2.67 -0.52 14.08
N ASP A 124 -3.70 -1.03 14.76
CA ASP A 124 -4.97 -1.39 14.13
C ASP A 124 -5.63 -0.14 13.50
N HIS A 125 -5.65 0.99 14.20
CA HIS A 125 -6.18 2.24 13.65
C HIS A 125 -5.40 2.69 12.39
N LEU A 126 -4.07 2.74 12.46
CA LEU A 126 -3.22 3.13 11.32
C LEU A 126 -3.33 2.12 10.16
N PHE A 127 -3.48 0.83 10.46
CA PHE A 127 -3.69 -0.21 9.45
C PHE A 127 -4.95 0.06 8.64
N TRP A 128 -6.09 0.33 9.29
CA TRP A 128 -7.34 0.67 8.59
C TRP A 128 -7.24 1.99 7.82
N HIS A 129 -6.48 2.98 8.30
CA HIS A 129 -6.16 4.18 7.51
C HIS A 129 -5.35 3.86 6.25
N ARG A 130 -4.46 2.86 6.28
CA ARG A 130 -3.71 2.39 5.11
C ARG A 130 -4.58 1.59 4.16
N VAL A 131 -5.49 0.77 4.67
CA VAL A 131 -6.52 0.10 3.84
C VAL A 131 -7.38 1.16 3.13
N ALA A 132 -7.90 2.15 3.86
CA ALA A 132 -8.65 3.28 3.28
C ALA A 132 -7.85 3.99 2.18
N HIS A 133 -6.57 4.25 2.44
CA HIS A 133 -5.67 4.85 1.46
C HIS A 133 -5.60 4.05 0.17
N LYS A 134 -5.38 2.73 0.24
CA LYS A 134 -5.29 1.88 -0.96
C LYS A 134 -6.62 1.82 -1.70
N LEU A 135 -7.74 1.69 -0.99
CA LEU A 135 -9.06 1.66 -1.61
C LEU A 135 -9.33 2.94 -2.41
N VAL A 136 -9.14 4.11 -1.80
CA VAL A 136 -9.35 5.40 -2.47
C VAL A 136 -8.32 5.62 -3.58
N TYR A 137 -7.06 5.24 -3.35
CA TYR A 137 -6.00 5.29 -4.36
C TYR A 137 -6.39 4.51 -5.61
N TYR A 138 -6.69 3.21 -5.47
CA TYR A 138 -7.01 2.38 -6.62
C TYR A 138 -8.34 2.76 -7.27
N ALA A 139 -9.34 3.22 -6.51
CA ALA A 139 -10.59 3.72 -7.10
C ALA A 139 -10.34 4.89 -8.07
N ILE A 140 -9.50 5.85 -7.70
CA ILE A 140 -9.18 7.03 -8.53
C ILE A 140 -8.14 6.68 -9.61
N ALA A 141 -7.13 5.89 -9.24
CA ALA A 141 -6.06 5.46 -10.13
C ALA A 141 -6.53 4.48 -11.21
N THR A 142 -7.72 3.88 -11.07
CA THR A 142 -8.30 2.97 -12.07
C THR A 142 -8.34 3.61 -13.46
N GLY A 143 -8.71 4.89 -13.57
CA GLY A 143 -8.77 5.59 -14.86
C GLY A 143 -7.40 5.67 -15.55
N PRO A 144 -6.38 6.28 -14.92
CA PRO A 144 -5.03 6.34 -15.46
C PRO A 144 -4.41 4.96 -15.72
N PHE A 145 -4.59 3.98 -14.82
CA PHE A 145 -4.11 2.61 -15.06
C PHE A 145 -4.80 1.98 -16.26
N ALA A 146 -6.13 2.09 -16.38
CA ALA A 146 -6.87 1.55 -17.51
C ALA A 146 -6.40 2.17 -18.84
N LEU A 147 -6.15 3.48 -18.87
CA LEU A 147 -5.62 4.16 -20.04
C LEU A 147 -4.25 3.61 -20.44
N VAL A 148 -3.31 3.52 -19.49
CA VAL A 148 -1.95 3.03 -19.77
C VAL A 148 -1.96 1.55 -20.20
N PHE A 149 -2.72 0.70 -19.50
CA PHE A 149 -2.85 -0.71 -19.86
C PHE A 149 -3.51 -0.89 -21.23
N TRP A 150 -4.49 -0.05 -21.59
CA TRP A 150 -5.11 -0.06 -22.90
C TRP A 150 -4.14 0.38 -24.01
N LEU A 151 -3.32 1.41 -23.76
CA LEU A 151 -2.27 1.87 -24.69
C LEU A 151 -1.18 0.80 -24.89
N CYS A 152 -0.82 0.09 -23.82
CA CYS A 152 0.23 -0.93 -23.85
C CYS A 152 -0.29 -2.36 -24.11
N ARG A 153 -1.57 -2.54 -24.43
CA ARG A 153 -2.24 -3.86 -24.49
C ARG A 153 -1.56 -4.88 -25.41
N GLU A 154 -0.93 -4.41 -26.49
CA GLU A 154 -0.25 -5.28 -27.47
C GLU A 154 1.03 -5.92 -26.91
N HIS A 155 1.57 -5.35 -25.83
CA HIS A 155 2.77 -5.85 -25.16
C HIS A 155 2.44 -6.77 -23.98
N LEU A 156 1.19 -6.77 -23.51
CA LEU A 156 0.77 -7.54 -22.34
C LEU A 156 0.67 -9.03 -22.69
N PRO A 157 1.16 -9.93 -21.81
CA PRO A 157 0.98 -11.35 -22.00
C PRO A 157 -0.50 -11.75 -21.82
N ASP A 158 -0.82 -12.95 -22.29
CA ASP A 158 -2.13 -13.56 -22.03
C ASP A 158 -2.42 -13.67 -20.54
N PHE A 159 -3.72 -13.67 -20.21
CA PHE A 159 -4.15 -13.73 -18.81
C PHE A 159 -3.67 -15.04 -18.16
N PRO A 160 -2.98 -14.98 -17.02
CA PRO A 160 -2.43 -16.17 -16.40
C PRO A 160 -3.56 -17.05 -15.84
N GLY A 161 -3.29 -18.34 -15.71
CA GLY A 161 -4.24 -19.27 -15.09
C GLY A 161 -4.59 -18.89 -13.65
N TRP A 162 -5.78 -19.27 -13.20
CA TRP A 162 -6.29 -18.97 -11.86
C TRP A 162 -5.32 -19.28 -10.69
N PRO A 163 -4.55 -20.39 -10.71
CA PRO A 163 -3.60 -20.65 -9.62
C PRO A 163 -2.53 -19.56 -9.48
N VAL A 164 -2.02 -19.06 -10.60
CA VAL A 164 -1.01 -17.98 -10.62
C VAL A 164 -1.64 -16.67 -10.15
N MET A 165 -2.86 -16.38 -10.58
CA MET A 165 -3.60 -15.19 -10.14
C MET A 165 -3.85 -15.19 -8.62
N LEU A 166 -4.24 -16.33 -8.05
CA LEU A 166 -4.43 -16.45 -6.60
C LEU A 166 -3.13 -16.31 -5.83
N ALA A 167 -2.03 -16.91 -6.33
CA ALA A 167 -0.71 -16.74 -5.73
C ALA A 167 -0.24 -15.27 -5.78
N PHE A 168 -0.51 -14.58 -6.88
CA PHE A 168 -0.23 -13.15 -7.04
C PHE A 168 -1.05 -12.26 -6.10
N ILE A 169 -2.34 -12.53 -5.93
CA ILE A 169 -3.18 -11.83 -4.95
C ILE A 169 -2.67 -12.09 -3.52
N GLY A 170 -2.31 -13.34 -3.21
CA GLY A 170 -1.72 -13.70 -1.92
C GLY A 170 -0.41 -12.97 -1.65
N SER A 171 0.48 -12.88 -2.64
CA SER A 171 1.75 -12.16 -2.51
C SER A 171 1.54 -10.64 -2.37
N LEU A 172 0.55 -10.07 -3.05
CA LEU A 172 0.14 -8.68 -2.87
C LEU A 172 -0.30 -8.40 -1.44
N LEU A 173 -1.20 -9.20 -0.88
CA LEU A 173 -1.67 -9.05 0.51
C LEU A 173 -0.52 -9.17 1.52
N MET A 174 0.39 -10.12 1.30
CA MET A 174 1.58 -10.27 2.14
C MET A 174 2.53 -9.08 2.03
N SER A 175 2.77 -8.57 0.82
CA SER A 175 3.63 -7.40 0.63
C SER A 175 3.06 -6.14 1.29
N PHE A 176 1.73 -5.96 1.29
CA PHE A 176 1.07 -4.89 2.04
C PHE A 176 1.26 -5.05 3.55
N LEU A 177 1.08 -6.27 4.07
CA LEU A 177 1.26 -6.54 5.50
C LEU A 177 2.73 -6.32 5.93
N ILE A 178 3.68 -6.84 5.17
CA ILE A 178 5.12 -6.67 5.43
C ILE A 178 5.50 -5.19 5.35
N GLY A 179 5.05 -4.48 4.32
CA GLY A 179 5.31 -3.04 4.18
C GLY A 179 4.77 -2.24 5.37
N PHE A 180 3.56 -2.56 5.83
CA PHE A 180 2.97 -1.94 7.02
C PHE A 180 3.79 -2.22 8.28
N LEU A 181 4.13 -3.49 8.53
CA LEU A 181 4.87 -3.90 9.72
C LEU A 181 6.27 -3.30 9.78
N ILE A 182 7.02 -3.31 8.66
CA ILE A 182 8.37 -2.73 8.61
C ILE A 182 8.32 -1.23 8.89
N GLU A 183 7.42 -0.50 8.24
CA GLU A 183 7.29 0.95 8.45
C GLU A 183 6.80 1.29 9.86
N ALA A 184 5.91 0.48 10.43
CA ALA A 184 5.51 0.62 11.83
C ALA A 184 6.68 0.39 12.78
N LEU A 185 7.46 -0.68 12.58
CA LEU A 185 8.66 -0.96 13.38
C LEU A 185 9.65 0.20 13.33
N ILE A 186 9.94 0.74 12.14
CA ILE A 186 10.85 1.87 11.98
C ILE A 186 10.31 3.11 12.68
N GLY A 187 9.00 3.40 12.57
CA GLY A 187 8.38 4.52 13.27
C GLY A 187 8.45 4.40 14.79
N LEU A 188 8.28 3.19 15.32
CA LEU A 188 8.33 2.91 16.76
C LEU A 188 9.74 3.05 17.37
N ILE A 189 10.80 3.05 16.56
CA ILE A 189 12.18 3.34 17.03
C ILE A 189 12.26 4.73 17.69
N ALA A 190 11.38 5.67 17.32
CA ALA A 190 11.31 7.01 17.89
C ALA A 190 10.99 7.04 19.41
N PHE A 191 10.57 5.93 20.02
CA PHE A 191 10.49 5.84 21.48
C PHE A 191 11.87 5.91 22.16
N TRP A 192 12.93 5.48 21.47
CA TRP A 192 14.30 5.49 22.00
C TRP A 192 15.18 6.58 21.41
N PHE A 193 14.84 7.08 20.22
CA PHE A 193 15.64 8.06 19.47
C PHE A 193 14.89 9.38 19.33
N LEU A 194 15.57 10.49 19.65
CA LEU A 194 15.02 11.84 19.46
C LEU A 194 14.90 12.22 17.96
N GLU A 195 15.79 11.71 17.12
CA GLU A 195 15.81 11.97 15.68
C GLU A 195 15.96 10.66 14.90
N VAL A 196 14.91 10.29 14.16
CA VAL A 196 14.87 9.04 13.36
C VAL A 196 14.95 9.29 11.85
N SER A 197 15.03 10.55 11.43
CA SER A 197 15.01 10.97 10.01
C SER A 197 16.05 10.22 9.17
N SER A 198 17.28 10.08 9.67
CA SER A 198 18.36 9.37 8.98
C SER A 198 18.08 7.88 8.80
N LEU A 199 17.50 7.22 9.82
CA LEU A 199 17.13 5.80 9.74
C LEU A 199 16.02 5.58 8.72
N ILE A 200 15.00 6.44 8.74
CA ILE A 200 13.90 6.42 7.77
C ILE A 200 14.44 6.64 6.36
N PHE A 201 15.37 7.59 6.19
CA PHE A 201 15.98 7.87 4.89
C PHE A 201 16.79 6.68 4.36
N ILE A 202 17.62 6.05 5.19
CA ILE A 202 18.40 4.86 4.80
C ILE A 202 17.46 3.72 4.38
N TYR A 203 16.42 3.45 5.19
CA TYR A 203 15.41 2.46 4.84
C TYR A 203 14.72 2.78 3.51
N MET A 204 14.31 4.03 3.32
CA MET A 204 13.66 4.47 2.10
C MET A 204 14.57 4.24 0.88
N MET A 205 15.86 4.56 0.97
CA MET A 205 16.82 4.34 -0.11
C MET A 205 16.98 2.84 -0.44
N LEU A 206 17.12 1.99 0.59
CA LEU A 206 17.17 0.54 0.41
C LEU A 206 15.88 -0.02 -0.21
N SER A 207 14.73 0.47 0.24
CA SER A 207 13.42 0.07 -0.30
C SER A 207 13.21 0.51 -1.75
N TYR A 208 13.75 1.65 -2.17
CA TYR A 208 13.74 2.06 -3.57
C TYR A 208 14.70 1.24 -4.43
N PHE A 209 15.86 0.86 -3.89
CA PHE A 209 16.86 0.09 -4.62
C PHE A 209 16.45 -1.37 -4.83
N LEU A 210 15.83 -1.99 -3.83
CA LEU A 210 15.47 -3.42 -3.82
C LEU A 210 14.09 -3.72 -4.44
N SER A 211 13.38 -2.70 -4.92
CA SER A 211 12.01 -2.82 -5.44
C SER A 211 11.93 -2.45 -6.91
#